data_AF-A0A9W6N7S8-F1
#
_entry.id   AF-A0A9W6N7S8-F1
#
_cell.length_a   1.000
_cell.length_b   1.000
_cell.length_c   1.000
_cell.angle_alpha   90.00
_cell.angle_beta   90.00
_cell.angle_gamma   90.00
#
_symmetry.space_group_name_H-M   'P 1'
#
loop_
_entity.id
_entity.type
_entity.pdbx_description
1 polymer ?
#
loop_
_entity_poly.entity_id
_entity_poly.type
_entity_poly.pdbx_seq_one_letter_code
_entity_poly.pdbx_strand_id
1 'polypeptide(L)'
;MDLYPWIKALHVVAVIAWMAASLYLPRLFVYHSMEPVGSPTSETFKVMERRLLKAIATPAMIVTWFAGLALLWLGGWGGSGWLHGKIALVLALSGFHGAMSRWVKDFAADRNRRSTRFFRIANEVPTLLMVAIVVLVIVKPF
;
A
#
# COMPACT_ATOMS: atom_id res chain seq x y z
N MET A 1 9.58 -11.57 -28.94
CA MET A 1 8.83 -10.42 -28.41
C MET A 1 9.46 -10.08 -27.07
N ASP A 2 9.96 -8.86 -26.88
CA ASP A 2 10.64 -8.50 -25.64
C ASP A 2 9.63 -8.43 -24.49
N LEU A 3 9.77 -9.35 -23.53
CA LEU A 3 8.84 -9.48 -22.40
C LEU A 3 9.02 -8.35 -21.37
N TYR A 4 10.22 -7.77 -21.30
CA TYR A 4 10.60 -6.74 -20.35
C TYR A 4 9.66 -5.51 -20.32
N PRO A 5 9.36 -4.81 -21.44
CA PRO A 5 8.46 -3.66 -21.44
C PRO A 5 7.04 -4.00 -20.94
N TRP A 6 6.54 -5.20 -21.25
CA TRP A 6 5.23 -5.67 -20.79
C TRP A 6 5.20 -5.92 -19.28
N ILE A 7 6.23 -6.57 -18.73
CA ILE A 7 6.37 -6.75 -17.27
C ILE A 7 6.50 -5.38 -16.58
N LYS A 8 7.26 -4.46 -17.17
CA LYS A 8 7.40 -3.10 -16.64
C LYS A 8 6.08 -2.35 -16.60
N ALA A 9 5.29 -2.42 -17.67
CA ALA A 9 3.96 -1.83 -17.71
C ALA A 9 3.02 -2.44 -16.65
N LEU A 10 2.99 -3.78 -16.55
CA LEU A 10 2.21 -4.48 -15.54
C LEU A 10 2.61 -4.08 -14.11
N HIS A 11 3.92 -4.01 -13.83
CA HIS A 11 4.43 -3.58 -12.53
C HIS A 11 3.97 -2.16 -12.19
N VAL A 12 4.07 -1.22 -13.14
CA VAL A 12 3.67 0.18 -12.90
C VAL A 12 2.16 0.30 -12.65
N VAL A 13 1.33 -0.38 -13.45
CA VAL A 13 -0.13 -0.40 -13.23
C VAL A 13 -0.47 -0.96 -11.84
N ALA A 14 0.18 -2.06 -11.44
CA ALA A 14 -0.02 -2.67 -10.13
C ALA A 14 0.42 -1.74 -8.98
N VAL A 15 1.56 -1.05 -9.11
CA VAL A 15 2.03 -0.07 -8.13
C VAL A 15 1.04 1.07 -7.98
N ILE A 16 0.52 1.62 -9.09
CA ILE A 16 -0.47 2.71 -9.05
C ILE A 16 -1.73 2.26 -8.32
N ALA A 17 -2.28 1.09 -8.66
CA ALA A 17 -3.47 0.55 -8.02
C ALA A 17 -3.24 0.30 -6.52
N TRP A 18 -2.09 -0.27 -6.15
CA TRP A 18 -1.74 -0.51 -4.76
C TRP A 18 -1.55 0.81 -3.98
N MET A 19 -0.92 1.82 -4.59
CA MET A 19 -0.69 3.11 -3.96
C MET A 19 -1.99 3.90 -3.77
N ALA A 20 -2.87 3.92 -4.77
CA ALA A 20 -4.18 4.55 -4.68
C ALA A 20 -4.99 3.98 -3.50
N ALA A 21 -5.02 2.66 -3.37
CA ALA A 21 -5.70 2.01 -2.26
C ALA A 21 -5.00 2.28 -0.91
N SER A 22 -3.67 2.28 -0.88
CA SER A 22 -2.89 2.52 0.34
C SER A 22 -3.01 3.96 0.86
N LEU A 23 -3.17 4.94 -0.02
CA LEU A 23 -3.44 6.34 0.36
C LEU A 23 -4.88 6.54 0.84
N TYR A 24 -5.84 5.81 0.25
CA TYR A 24 -7.25 6.01 0.56
C TYR A 24 -7.73 5.25 1.79
N LEU A 25 -7.21 4.05 2.04
CA LEU A 25 -7.67 3.19 3.13
C LEU A 25 -7.44 3.79 4.54
N PRO A 26 -6.28 4.37 4.88
CA PRO A 26 -6.08 5.07 6.15
C PRO A 26 -7.04 6.24 6.36
N ARG A 27 -7.38 6.94 5.27
CA ARG A 27 -8.34 8.04 5.31
C ARG A 27 -9.74 7.55 5.67
N LEU A 28 -10.15 6.38 5.16
CA LEU A 28 -11.40 5.74 5.58
C LEU A 28 -11.37 5.42 7.08
N PHE A 29 -10.27 4.89 7.61
CA PHE A 29 -10.16 4.63 9.06
C PHE A 29 -10.30 5.88 9.92
N VAL A 30 -9.82 7.04 9.44
CA VAL A 30 -10.03 8.33 10.14
C VAL A 30 -11.52 8.61 10.28
N TYR A 31 -12.28 8.51 9.18
CA TYR A 31 -13.72 8.77 9.21
C TYR A 31 -14.48 7.70 10.01
N HIS A 32 -14.17 6.42 9.82
CA HIS A 32 -14.78 5.33 10.55
C HIS A 32 -14.54 5.42 12.06
N SER A 33 -13.37 5.89 12.50
CA SER A 33 -13.09 6.09 13.92
C SER A 33 -13.93 7.18 14.60
N MET A 34 -14.60 8.04 13.82
CA MET A 34 -15.49 9.09 14.33
C MET A 34 -16.95 8.62 14.41
N GLU A 35 -17.28 7.50 13.77
CA GLU A 35 -18.64 6.99 13.69
C GLU A 35 -18.97 6.10 14.89
N PRO A 36 -20.19 6.17 15.43
CA PRO A 36 -20.66 5.22 16.43
C PRO A 36 -20.65 3.79 15.88
N VAL A 37 -20.22 2.84 16.71
CA VAL A 37 -20.27 1.41 16.40
C VAL A 37 -21.70 1.01 16.04
N GLY A 38 -21.85 0.29 14.92
CA GLY A 38 -23.15 -0.19 14.43
C GLY A 38 -24.02 0.88 13.75
N SER A 39 -23.52 2.11 13.57
CA SER A 39 -24.21 3.09 12.73
C SER A 39 -24.28 2.61 11.26
N PRO A 40 -25.27 3.06 10.47
CA PRO A 40 -25.33 2.73 9.04
C PRO A 40 -24.05 3.11 8.28
N THR A 41 -23.42 4.21 8.68
CA THR A 41 -22.13 4.67 8.16
C THR A 41 -21.00 3.72 8.52
N SER A 42 -20.92 3.27 9.78
CA SER A 42 -19.94 2.27 10.25
C SER A 42 -20.03 0.98 9.43
N GLU A 43 -21.23 0.43 9.23
CA GLU A 43 -21.42 -0.78 8.42
C GLU A 43 -21.02 -0.59 6.95
N THR A 44 -21.29 0.60 6.40
CA THR A 44 -20.87 0.97 5.05
C THR A 44 -19.33 1.01 4.96
N PHE A 45 -18.65 1.63 5.93
CA PHE A 45 -17.19 1.67 5.96
C PHE A 45 -16.57 0.28 6.07
N LYS A 46 -17.11 -0.63 6.90
CA LYS A 46 -16.64 -2.03 6.98
C LYS A 46 -16.63 -2.71 5.61
N VAL A 47 -17.67 -2.47 4.79
CA VAL A 47 -17.74 -3.02 3.42
C VAL A 47 -16.70 -2.37 2.50
N MET A 48 -16.59 -1.04 2.53
CA MET A 48 -15.65 -0.30 1.69
C MET A 48 -14.20 -0.67 1.99
N GLU A 49 -13.81 -0.67 3.26
CA GLU A 49 -12.47 -1.02 3.74
C GLU A 49 -12.08 -2.45 3.35
N ARG A 50 -13.00 -3.41 3.54
CA ARG A 50 -12.78 -4.81 3.18
C ARG A 50 -12.59 -4.99 1.68
N ARG A 51 -13.44 -4.34 0.86
CA ARG A 51 -13.34 -4.40 -0.61
C ARG A 51 -12.04 -3.75 -1.09
N LEU A 52 -11.72 -2.57 -0.59
CA LEU A 52 -10.51 -1.84 -0.96
C LEU A 52 -9.25 -2.66 -0.63
N LEU A 53 -9.20 -3.26 0.56
CA LEU A 53 -8.07 -4.10 0.96
C LEU A 53 -7.97 -5.41 0.16
N LYS A 54 -9.06 -6.19 0.09
CA LYS A 54 -9.02 -7.56 -0.46
C LYS A 54 -9.14 -7.62 -1.98
N ALA A 55 -9.95 -6.75 -2.58
CA ALA A 55 -10.19 -6.78 -4.01
C ALA A 55 -9.19 -5.93 -4.81
N ILE A 56 -8.64 -4.86 -4.21
CA ILE A 56 -7.76 -3.92 -4.91
C ILE A 56 -6.34 -3.98 -4.36
N ALA A 57 -6.13 -3.58 -3.10
CA ALA A 57 -4.80 -3.37 -2.55
C ALA A 57 -3.96 -4.66 -2.51
N THR A 58 -4.52 -5.76 -2.01
CA THR A 58 -3.78 -7.02 -1.81
C THR A 58 -3.38 -7.67 -3.13
N PRO A 59 -4.27 -7.86 -4.12
CA PRO A 59 -3.88 -8.36 -5.43
C PRO A 59 -2.86 -7.46 -6.12
N ALA A 60 -3.04 -6.13 -6.06
CA ALA A 60 -2.10 -5.18 -6.65
C ALA A 60 -0.71 -5.24 -6.00
N MET A 61 -0.62 -5.39 -4.67
CA MET A 61 0.64 -5.60 -3.96
C MET A 61 1.34 -6.89 -4.42
N ILE A 62 0.58 -7.99 -4.54
CA ILE A 62 1.12 -9.28 -4.97
C ILE A 62 1.70 -9.17 -6.38
N VAL A 63 0.95 -8.60 -7.33
CA VAL A 63 1.43 -8.39 -8.71
C VAL A 63 2.65 -7.46 -8.73
N THR A 64 2.64 -6.40 -7.91
CA THR A 64 3.78 -5.47 -7.77
C THR A 64 5.06 -6.22 -7.39
N TRP A 65 4.99 -7.11 -6.40
CA TRP A 65 6.14 -7.91 -5.95
C TRP A 65 6.61 -8.88 -7.02
N PHE A 66 5.72 -9.68 -7.60
CA PHE A 66 6.12 -10.65 -8.63
C PHE A 66 6.71 -9.98 -9.87
N ALA A 67 6.05 -8.94 -10.39
CA ALA A 67 6.56 -8.21 -11.55
C ALA A 67 7.86 -7.44 -11.21
N GLY A 68 7.98 -6.90 -9.99
CA GLY A 68 9.18 -6.21 -9.54
C GLY A 68 10.40 -7.13 -9.41
N LEU A 69 10.21 -8.33 -8.85
CA LEU A 69 11.26 -9.35 -8.77
C LEU A 69 11.66 -9.87 -10.15
N ALA A 70 10.69 -10.05 -11.06
CA ALA A 70 10.99 -10.40 -12.44
C ALA A 70 11.82 -9.33 -13.15
N LEU A 71 11.50 -8.03 -12.96
CA LEU A 71 12.30 -6.92 -13.50
C LEU A 71 13.70 -6.85 -12.90
N LEU A 72 13.84 -7.12 -11.61
CA LEU A 72 15.15 -7.18 -10.95
C LEU A 72 16.04 -8.26 -11.58
N TRP A 73 15.47 -9.45 -11.80
CA TRP A 73 16.19 -10.58 -12.39
C TRP A 73 16.56 -10.31 -13.85
N LEU A 74 15.66 -9.74 -14.64
CA LEU A 74 15.89 -9.43 -16.07
C LEU A 74 16.79 -8.20 -16.28
N GLY A 75 16.74 -7.22 -15.38
CA GLY A 75 17.45 -5.95 -15.53
C GLY A 75 18.91 -5.96 -15.07
N GLY A 76 19.30 -6.91 -14.22
CA GLY A 76 20.69 -7.02 -13.72
C GLY A 76 21.11 -5.92 -12.73
N TRP A 77 20.15 -5.25 -12.08
CA TRP A 77 20.41 -4.09 -11.21
C TRP A 77 20.74 -4.45 -9.75
N GLY A 78 20.98 -5.73 -9.47
CA GLY A 78 21.16 -6.27 -8.11
C GLY A 78 22.30 -5.64 -7.30
N GLY A 79 23.26 -4.96 -7.94
CA GLY A 79 24.36 -4.27 -7.26
C GLY A 79 24.11 -2.78 -6.98
N SER A 80 23.00 -2.20 -7.42
CA SER A 80 22.75 -0.76 -7.29
C SER A 80 22.19 -0.39 -5.90
N GLY A 81 22.80 0.58 -5.22
CA GLY A 81 22.42 0.88 -3.84
C GLY A 81 21.02 1.51 -3.76
N TRP A 82 20.64 2.37 -4.71
CA TRP A 82 19.29 2.96 -4.77
C TRP A 82 18.19 1.90 -4.80
N LEU A 83 18.44 0.75 -5.42
CA LEU A 83 17.48 -0.33 -5.54
C LEU A 83 17.30 -1.07 -4.22
N HIS A 84 18.37 -1.27 -3.46
CA HIS A 84 18.30 -1.80 -2.10
C HIS A 84 17.50 -0.86 -1.19
N GLY A 85 17.78 0.45 -1.27
CA GLY A 85 17.01 1.47 -0.56
C GLY A 85 15.52 1.44 -0.94
N LYS A 86 15.22 1.34 -2.24
CA LYS A 86 13.84 1.22 -2.74
C LYS A 86 13.16 -0.03 -2.19
N ILE A 87 13.81 -1.19 -2.24
CA ILE A 87 13.25 -2.45 -1.75
C ILE A 87 12.96 -2.36 -0.24
N ALA A 88 13.86 -1.76 0.55
CA ALA A 88 13.63 -1.54 1.98
C ALA A 88 12.37 -0.68 2.23
N LEU A 89 12.15 0.38 1.46
CA LEU A 89 10.93 1.19 1.57
C LEU A 89 9.67 0.44 1.12
N VAL A 90 9.76 -0.37 0.06
CA VAL A 90 8.63 -1.21 -0.39
C VAL A 90 8.29 -2.28 0.64
N LEU A 91 9.29 -2.87 1.32
CA LEU A 91 9.07 -3.75 2.46
C LEU A 91 8.38 -3.03 3.63
N ALA A 92 8.80 -1.81 3.95
CA ALA A 92 8.13 -0.99 4.95
C ALA A 92 6.66 -0.70 4.56
N LEU A 93 6.40 -0.39 3.29
CA LEU A 93 5.03 -0.22 2.76
C LEU A 93 4.20 -1.51 2.86
N SER A 94 4.79 -2.67 2.55
CA SER A 94 4.14 -3.97 2.75
C SER A 94 3.86 -4.27 4.23
N GLY A 95 4.77 -3.90 5.13
CA GLY A 95 4.53 -3.96 6.58
C GLY A 95 3.35 -3.08 7.01
N PHE A 96 3.27 -1.86 6.49
CA PHE A 96 2.14 -0.96 6.71
C PHE A 96 0.83 -1.51 6.13
N HIS A 97 0.86 -2.14 4.95
CA HIS A 97 -0.28 -2.88 4.40
C HIS A 97 -0.76 -3.99 5.33
N GLY A 98 0.16 -4.72 5.96
CA GLY A 98 -0.16 -5.68 7.02
C GLY A 98 -0.86 -5.05 8.22
N ALA A 99 -0.39 -3.88 8.66
CA ALA A 99 -1.04 -3.12 9.74
C ALA A 99 -2.46 -2.66 9.35
N MET A 100 -2.65 -2.15 8.13
CA MET A 100 -3.98 -1.82 7.61
C MET A 100 -4.90 -3.04 7.58
N SER A 101 -4.39 -4.20 7.16
CA SER A 101 -5.14 -5.45 7.17
C SER A 101 -5.62 -5.86 8.56
N ARG A 102 -4.79 -5.63 9.59
CA ARG A 102 -5.20 -5.81 10.99
C ARG A 102 -6.29 -4.81 11.37
N TRP A 103 -6.16 -3.54 11.03
CA TRP A 103 -7.16 -2.52 11.39
C TRP A 103 -8.51 -2.75 10.71
N VAL A 104 -8.54 -3.17 9.43
CA VAL A 104 -9.80 -3.59 8.77
C VAL A 104 -10.49 -4.70 9.57
N LYS A 105 -9.74 -5.68 10.08
CA LYS A 105 -10.31 -6.77 10.91
C LYS A 105 -10.78 -6.29 12.27
N ASP A 106 -10.11 -5.30 12.85
CA ASP A 106 -10.46 -4.75 14.16
C ASP A 106 -11.71 -3.84 14.07
N PHE A 107 -11.83 -3.04 13.02
CA PHE A 107 -13.06 -2.30 12.69
C PHE A 107 -14.21 -3.25 12.36
N ALA A 108 -13.99 -4.26 11.52
CA ALA A 108 -15.04 -5.22 11.17
C ALA A 108 -15.59 -6.02 12.37
N ALA A 109 -14.82 -6.11 13.46
CA ALA A 109 -15.21 -6.79 14.70
C ALA A 109 -15.46 -5.82 15.86
N ASP A 110 -15.68 -4.53 15.57
CA ASP A 110 -16.08 -3.51 16.55
C ASP A 110 -15.16 -3.38 17.76
N ARG A 111 -13.89 -3.70 17.58
CA ARG A 111 -12.87 -3.73 18.65
C ARG A 111 -11.71 -2.78 18.39
N ASN A 112 -11.88 -1.82 17.47
CA ASN A 112 -10.89 -0.78 17.27
C ASN A 112 -10.74 0.06 18.56
N ARG A 113 -9.51 0.09 19.10
CA ARG A 113 -9.15 0.90 20.29
C ARG A 113 -8.29 2.12 19.94
N ARG A 114 -8.01 2.33 18.66
CA ARG A 114 -7.13 3.41 18.20
C ARG A 114 -7.94 4.69 17.99
N SER A 115 -7.37 5.81 18.41
CA SER A 115 -7.99 7.13 18.29
C SER A 115 -7.94 7.66 16.86
N THR A 116 -8.81 8.60 16.54
CA THR A 116 -8.79 9.33 15.27
C THR A 116 -7.43 9.99 14.98
N ARG A 117 -6.77 10.55 16.01
CA ARG A 117 -5.42 11.13 15.87
C ARG A 117 -4.40 10.11 15.37
N PHE A 118 -4.48 8.87 15.86
CA PHE A 118 -3.62 7.79 15.40
C PHE A 118 -3.80 7.54 13.90
N PHE A 119 -5.04 7.45 13.41
CA PHE A 119 -5.30 7.22 11.98
C PHE A 119 -4.92 8.41 11.10
N ARG A 120 -5.00 9.65 11.61
CA ARG A 120 -4.48 10.83 10.88
C ARG A 120 -2.97 10.76 10.69
N ILE A 121 -2.22 10.33 11.70
CA ILE A 121 -0.77 10.12 11.55
C ILE A 121 -0.50 8.95 10.59
N ALA A 122 -1.24 7.85 10.73
CA ALA A 122 -1.10 6.69 9.86
C ALA A 122 -1.38 7.04 8.38
N ASN A 123 -2.28 7.99 8.12
CA ASN A 123 -2.60 8.47 6.77
C ASN A 123 -1.41 9.09 6.03
N GLU A 124 -0.44 9.65 6.75
CA GLU A 124 0.73 10.27 6.13
C GLU A 124 1.80 9.24 5.75
N VAL A 125 1.78 8.04 6.36
CA VAL A 125 2.82 7.02 6.14
C VAL A 125 2.92 6.58 4.67
N PRO A 126 1.82 6.23 3.96
CA PRO A 126 1.90 5.89 2.54
C PRO A 126 2.42 7.03 1.68
N THR A 127 2.03 8.29 1.98
CA THR A 127 2.48 9.47 1.25
C THR A 127 3.99 9.66 1.36
N LEU A 128 4.54 9.58 2.58
CA LEU A 128 5.98 9.72 2.80
C LEU A 128 6.77 8.60 2.12
N LEU A 129 6.29 7.36 2.23
CA LEU A 129 6.91 6.20 1.56
C LEU A 129 6.85 6.35 0.03
N MET A 130 5.73 6.80 -0.53
CA MET A 130 5.57 7.05 -1.96
C MET A 130 6.59 8.07 -2.46
N VAL A 131 6.70 9.22 -1.80
CA VAL A 131 7.66 10.28 -2.19
C VAL A 131 9.08 9.72 -2.18
N ALA A 132 9.49 9.05 -1.10
CA ALA A 132 10.84 8.49 -0.99
C ALA A 132 11.13 7.40 -2.06
N ILE A 133 10.17 6.51 -2.32
CA ILE A 133 10.29 5.47 -3.37
C ILE A 133 10.43 6.10 -4.75
N VAL A 134 9.63 7.12 -5.07
CA VAL A 134 9.67 7.83 -6.36
C VAL A 134 10.99 8.57 -6.52
N VAL A 135 11.45 9.29 -5.50
CA VAL A 135 12.74 9.98 -5.54
C VAL A 135 13.88 8.99 -5.79
N LEU A 136 13.91 7.85 -5.09
CA LEU A 136 14.96 6.85 -5.29
C LEU A 136 14.98 6.27 -6.71
N VAL A 137 13.82 5.95 -7.30
CA VAL A 137 13.77 5.33 -8.63
C VAL A 137 14.08 6.32 -9.76
N ILE A 138 13.83 7.62 -9.55
CA ILE A 138 14.07 8.67 -10.55
C ILE A 138 15.50 9.23 -10.42
N VAL A 139 15.90 9.64 -9.22
CA VAL A 139 17.20 10.31 -8.99
C VAL A 139 18.35 9.31 -8.99
N LYS A 140 18.12 8.08 -8.49
CA LYS A 140 19.13 7.01 -8.38
C LYS A 140 20.47 7.51 -7.80
N PRO A 141 20.47 8.06 -6.58
CA PRO A 141 21.61 8.81 -6.05
C PRO A 141 22.87 7.97 -5.73
N PHE A 142 22.78 6.64 -5.70
CA PHE A 142 23.88 5.71 -5.37
C PHE A 142 23.59 4.30 -5.86
#